data_AF-A0A444W949-F1
#
_entry.id   AF-A0A444W949-F1
#
_cell.length_a   1.000
_cell.length_b   1.000
_cell.length_c   1.000
_cell.angle_alpha   90.00
_cell.angle_beta   90.00
_cell.angle_gamma   90.00
#
_symmetry.space_group_name_H-M   'P 1'
#
loop_
_entity.id
_entity.type
_entity.pdbx_description
1 polymer ?
#
loop_
_entity_poly.entity_id
_entity_poly.type
_entity_poly.pdbx_seq_one_letter_code
_entity_poly.pdbx_strand_id
1 'polypeptide(L)'
;MNEDKNLNELFKRLEGQWDNHEPVLGHQQRFLDRLDGKKKKHSPILILLPIAAAVLILFGIFNVYNEDTNGNNNQQVAKVSPKVQETQTYFAAIIEKELAKVEKEKSPETQMIVQDALVQMKKLEQDYDKLTQELIEKGESKQLIHAMITNLQTRISFLEDVLTRIENIKKIKEDYHENATT
;
A
#
# COMPACT_ATOMS: atom_id res chain seq x y z
N MET A 1 11.07 45.00 59.42
CA MET A 1 10.35 46.27 59.67
C MET A 1 8.93 46.14 59.14
N ASN A 2 8.02 45.85 60.06
CA ASN A 2 6.55 45.92 60.11
C ASN A 2 5.74 46.03 58.79
N GLU A 3 5.22 44.89 58.32
CA GLU A 3 4.20 44.80 57.25
C GLU A 3 2.90 45.55 57.61
N ASP A 4 2.54 45.58 58.89
CA ASP A 4 1.38 46.33 59.39
C ASP A 4 1.51 47.83 59.15
N LYS A 5 2.73 48.39 59.17
CA LYS A 5 2.94 49.81 58.82
C LYS A 5 2.72 50.04 57.33
N ASN A 6 3.11 49.08 56.49
CA ASN A 6 2.97 49.17 55.03
C ASN A 6 1.50 49.08 54.60
N LEU A 7 0.74 48.16 55.18
CA LEU A 7 -0.70 48.06 54.93
C LEU A 7 -1.44 49.32 55.41
N ASN A 8 -1.14 49.80 56.61
CA ASN A 8 -1.76 51.02 57.14
C ASN A 8 -1.39 52.26 56.32
N GLU A 9 -0.18 52.34 55.77
CA GLU A 9 0.21 53.40 54.82
C GLU A 9 -0.52 53.27 53.48
N LEU A 10 -0.69 52.06 52.95
CA LEU A 10 -1.46 51.81 51.73
C LEU A 10 -2.92 52.22 51.92
N PHE A 11 -3.56 51.82 53.01
CA PHE A 11 -4.95 52.18 53.32
C PHE A 11 -5.10 53.68 53.58
N LYS A 12 -4.19 54.33 54.33
CA LYS A 12 -4.19 55.80 54.48
C LYS A 12 -4.02 56.53 53.15
N ARG A 13 -3.20 55.99 52.23
CA ARG A 13 -3.01 56.59 50.90
C ARG A 13 -4.26 56.44 50.03
N LEU A 14 -4.96 55.31 50.15
CA LEU A 14 -6.17 54.99 49.38
C LEU A 14 -7.45 55.54 50.03
N GLU A 15 -7.39 55.98 51.29
CA GLU A 15 -8.50 56.59 52.02
C GLU A 15 -8.99 57.83 51.27
N GLY A 16 -10.24 57.80 50.81
CA GLY A 16 -10.85 58.85 49.99
C GLY A 16 -10.54 58.82 48.49
N GLN A 17 -9.74 57.85 48.01
CA GLN A 17 -9.45 57.65 46.57
C GLN A 17 -10.36 56.62 45.91
N TRP A 18 -11.20 55.94 46.69
CA TRP A 18 -12.14 54.95 46.18
C TRP A 18 -13.27 55.66 45.45
N ASP A 19 -13.42 55.33 44.18
CA ASP A 19 -14.53 55.82 43.38
C ASP A 19 -15.82 55.14 43.85
N ASN A 20 -16.68 55.92 44.51
CA ASN A 20 -17.97 55.46 45.02
C ASN A 20 -19.10 55.69 44.00
N HIS A 21 -18.77 56.14 42.78
CA HIS A 21 -19.78 56.35 41.75
C HIS A 21 -20.19 55.02 41.12
N GLU A 22 -21.50 54.87 40.89
CA GLU A 22 -22.00 53.74 40.14
C GLU A 22 -21.42 53.76 38.72
N PRO A 23 -21.02 52.59 38.17
CA PRO A 23 -20.53 52.52 36.81
C PRO A 23 -21.61 53.01 35.84
N VAL A 24 -21.19 53.66 34.76
CA VAL A 24 -22.11 54.15 33.73
C VAL A 24 -23.08 53.07 33.27
N LEU A 25 -24.34 53.44 33.04
CA LEU A 25 -25.40 52.54 32.59
C LEU A 25 -24.93 51.66 31.41
N GLY A 26 -25.26 50.37 31.48
CA GLY A 26 -24.86 49.37 30.49
C GLY A 26 -23.43 48.83 30.66
N HIS A 27 -22.69 49.20 31.71
CA HIS A 27 -21.37 48.59 32.01
C HIS A 27 -21.44 47.06 32.11
N GLN A 28 -22.43 46.53 32.83
CA GLN A 28 -22.63 45.09 32.98
C GLN A 28 -22.85 44.41 31.63
N GLN A 29 -23.66 45.00 30.74
CA GLN A 29 -23.91 44.47 29.41
C GLN A 29 -22.62 44.39 28.60
N ARG A 30 -21.83 45.47 28.56
CA ARG A 30 -20.54 45.49 27.84
C ARG A 30 -19.52 44.51 28.42
N PHE A 31 -19.58 44.27 29.73
CA PHE A 31 -18.74 43.26 30.37
C PHE A 31 -19.15 41.85 29.92
N LEU A 32 -20.45 41.54 29.92
CA LEU A 32 -20.97 40.26 29.44
C LEU A 32 -20.64 40.04 27.96
N ASP A 33 -20.80 41.06 27.12
CA ASP A 33 -20.45 40.98 25.69
C ASP A 33 -18.96 40.70 25.45
N ARG A 34 -18.07 41.15 26.35
CA ARG A 34 -16.64 40.86 26.31
C ARG A 34 -16.30 39.49 26.91
N LEU A 35 -17.01 39.09 27.96
CA LEU A 35 -16.87 37.80 28.62
C LEU A 35 -17.29 36.65 27.70
N ASP A 36 -18.32 36.86 26.89
CA ASP A 36 -18.82 35.90 25.91
C ASP A 36 -17.93 35.79 24.65
N GLY A 37 -16.71 36.33 24.74
CA GLY A 37 -15.53 36.07 23.91
C GLY A 37 -15.84 35.61 22.50
N LYS A 38 -15.77 36.52 21.52
CA LYS A 38 -15.82 36.20 20.09
C LYS A 38 -14.79 35.10 19.77
N LYS A 39 -15.22 33.84 19.78
CA LYS A 39 -14.45 32.72 19.24
C LYS A 39 -14.24 33.05 17.77
N LYS A 40 -12.99 33.31 17.39
CA LYS A 40 -12.62 33.49 15.99
C LYS A 40 -13.08 32.23 15.26
N LYS A 41 -14.08 32.36 14.39
CA LYS A 41 -14.53 31.25 13.53
C LYS A 41 -13.38 30.93 12.59
N HIS A 42 -12.62 29.87 12.90
CA HIS A 42 -11.70 29.30 11.93
C HIS A 42 -12.53 28.70 10.79
N SER A 43 -12.23 29.10 9.56
CA SER A 43 -12.86 28.55 8.37
C SER A 43 -12.61 27.03 8.30
N PRO A 44 -13.62 26.20 7.99
CA PRO A 44 -13.45 24.75 7.88
C PRO A 44 -12.45 24.35 6.78
N ILE A 45 -12.17 25.26 5.83
CA ILE A 45 -11.19 25.04 4.75
C ILE A 45 -9.76 24.94 5.31
N LEU A 46 -9.45 25.64 6.42
CA LEU A 46 -8.13 25.58 7.05
C LEU A 46 -7.88 24.25 7.79
N ILE A 47 -8.94 23.48 8.10
CA ILE A 47 -8.85 22.20 8.82
C ILE A 47 -8.64 21.03 7.86
N LEU A 48 -8.95 21.19 6.56
CA LEU A 48 -8.82 20.14 5.54
C LEU A 48 -7.44 20.11 4.84
N LEU A 49 -6.63 21.17 4.98
CA LEU A 49 -5.29 21.24 4.41
C LEU A 49 -4.34 20.10 4.86
N PRO A 50 -4.25 19.74 6.17
CA PRO A 50 -3.33 18.69 6.61
C PRO A 50 -3.74 17.29 6.14
N ILE A 51 -5.03 17.05 5.93
CA ILE A 51 -5.55 15.76 5.48
C ILE A 51 -5.14 15.49 4.03
N ALA A 52 -5.27 16.49 3.14
CA ALA A 52 -4.86 16.36 1.74
C ALA A 52 -3.36 16.08 1.61
N ALA A 53 -2.52 16.75 2.42
CA ALA A 53 -1.08 16.51 2.44
C ALA A 53 -0.73 15.08 2.90
N ALA A 54 -1.40 14.56 3.92
CA ALA A 54 -1.19 13.20 4.40
C ALA A 54 -1.58 12.15 3.33
N VAL A 55 -2.68 12.36 2.61
CA VAL A 55 -3.10 11.48 1.51
C VAL A 55 -2.08 11.49 0.38
N LEU A 56 -1.58 12.65 -0.04
CA LEU A 56 -0.56 12.76 -1.10
C LEU A 56 0.78 12.10 -0.70
N ILE A 57 1.18 12.22 0.56
CA ILE A 57 2.39 11.56 1.07
C ILE A 57 2.21 10.04 1.08
N LEU A 58 1.07 9.54 1.59
CA LEU A 58 0.77 8.11 1.57
C LEU A 58 0.68 7.56 0.15
N PHE A 59 0.07 8.31 -0.77
CA PHE A 59 -0.01 7.93 -2.18
C PHE A 59 1.37 7.95 -2.85
N GLY A 60 2.21 8.96 -2.55
CA GLY A 60 3.58 9.05 -3.05
C GLY A 60 4.45 7.90 -2.55
N ILE A 61 4.41 7.61 -1.26
CA ILE A 61 5.10 6.46 -0.65
C ILE A 61 4.59 5.15 -1.25
N PHE A 62 3.27 4.99 -1.41
CA PHE A 62 2.67 3.81 -2.03
C PHE A 62 3.15 3.62 -3.47
N ASN A 63 3.20 4.68 -4.30
CA ASN A 63 3.70 4.55 -5.67
C ASN A 63 5.19 4.18 -5.70
N VAL A 64 6.03 4.79 -4.85
CA VAL A 64 7.47 4.46 -4.75
C VAL A 64 7.70 3.01 -4.32
N TYR A 65 6.93 2.47 -3.36
CA TYR A 65 7.05 1.06 -2.96
C TYR A 65 6.54 0.07 -4.01
N ASN A 66 5.62 0.47 -4.90
CA ASN A 66 5.10 -0.40 -5.96
C ASN A 66 5.94 -0.35 -7.25
N GLU A 67 6.72 0.71 -7.47
CA GLU A 67 7.55 0.89 -8.67
C GLU A 67 8.67 -0.17 -8.79
N ASP A 68 9.14 -0.70 -7.65
CA ASP A 68 10.13 -1.80 -7.61
C ASP A 68 9.58 -3.15 -8.10
N THR A 69 8.26 -3.32 -8.24
CA THR A 69 7.67 -4.61 -8.63
C THR A 69 7.35 -4.76 -10.11
N ASN A 70 7.35 -3.69 -10.91
CA ASN A 70 6.93 -3.75 -12.32
C ASN A 70 7.86 -3.06 -13.33
N GLY A 71 8.87 -2.29 -12.90
CA GLY A 71 9.66 -1.43 -13.80
C GLY A 71 10.98 -2.00 -14.33
N ASN A 72 11.51 -3.06 -13.72
CA ASN A 72 12.95 -3.36 -13.87
C ASN A 72 13.30 -4.36 -14.97
N ASN A 73 12.31 -4.92 -15.68
CA ASN A 73 12.59 -5.94 -16.69
C ASN A 73 13.14 -5.28 -17.98
N ASN A 74 12.56 -4.18 -18.46
CA ASN A 74 12.97 -3.61 -19.76
C ASN A 74 14.37 -2.96 -19.77
N GLN A 75 14.87 -2.43 -18.65
CA GLN A 75 16.21 -1.83 -18.61
C GLN A 75 17.33 -2.86 -18.38
N GLN A 76 17.04 -3.99 -17.72
CA GLN A 76 18.00 -5.07 -17.54
C GLN A 76 18.22 -5.87 -18.83
N VAL A 77 17.20 -5.93 -19.70
CA VAL A 77 17.25 -6.69 -20.96
C VAL A 77 18.12 -5.99 -22.03
N ALA A 78 18.42 -4.70 -21.89
CA ALA A 78 19.30 -3.98 -22.84
C ALA A 78 20.77 -4.46 -22.84
N LYS A 79 21.16 -5.32 -21.89
CA LYS A 79 22.51 -5.91 -21.79
C LYS A 79 22.60 -7.38 -22.25
N VAL A 80 21.50 -8.00 -22.65
CA VAL A 80 21.48 -9.42 -23.07
C VAL A 80 21.36 -9.57 -24.58
N SER A 81 21.80 -10.71 -25.14
CA SER A 81 21.69 -11.00 -26.56
C SER A 81 20.25 -10.91 -27.06
N PRO A 82 20.02 -10.39 -28.29
CA PRO A 82 18.70 -10.35 -28.93
C PRO A 82 17.97 -11.70 -28.89
N LYS A 83 18.70 -12.82 -29.02
CA LYS A 83 18.10 -14.15 -29.02
C LYS A 83 17.53 -14.55 -27.66
N VAL A 84 18.18 -14.15 -26.57
CA VAL A 84 17.71 -14.39 -25.21
C VAL A 84 16.44 -13.57 -24.96
N GLN A 85 16.46 -12.30 -25.38
CA GLN A 85 15.31 -11.40 -25.27
C GLN A 85 14.10 -11.88 -26.07
N GLU A 86 14.30 -12.33 -27.31
CA GLU A 86 13.22 -12.93 -28.13
C GLU A 86 12.63 -14.16 -27.44
N THR A 87 13.49 -15.04 -26.92
CA THR A 87 13.07 -16.26 -26.21
C THR A 87 12.25 -15.93 -24.97
N GLN A 88 12.72 -14.98 -24.16
CA GLN A 88 11.99 -14.51 -22.97
C GLN A 88 10.63 -13.94 -23.35
N THR A 89 10.57 -13.07 -24.36
CA THR A 89 9.33 -12.43 -24.80
C THR A 89 8.31 -13.48 -25.26
N TYR A 90 8.75 -14.44 -26.07
CA TYR A 90 7.90 -15.51 -26.58
C TYR A 90 7.31 -16.36 -25.45
N PHE A 91 8.14 -16.85 -24.52
CA PHE A 91 7.67 -17.70 -23.43
C PHE A 91 6.91 -16.93 -22.36
N ALA A 92 7.22 -15.66 -22.10
CA ALA A 92 6.49 -14.82 -21.15
C ALA A 92 5.01 -14.70 -21.54
N ALA A 93 4.72 -14.48 -22.83
CA ALA A 93 3.35 -14.42 -23.33
C ALA A 93 2.59 -15.75 -23.13
N ILE A 94 3.28 -16.89 -23.28
CA ILE A 94 2.69 -18.22 -23.04
C ILE A 94 2.42 -18.41 -21.55
N ILE A 95 3.40 -18.12 -20.69
CA ILE A 95 3.29 -18.25 -19.24
C ILE A 95 2.14 -17.38 -18.72
N GLU A 96 2.06 -16.12 -19.14
CA GLU A 96 0.99 -15.20 -18.75
C GLU A 96 -0.38 -15.75 -19.15
N LYS A 97 -0.51 -16.26 -20.38
CA LYS A 97 -1.74 -16.88 -20.87
C LYS A 97 -2.15 -18.10 -20.03
N GLU A 98 -1.23 -19.01 -19.75
CA GLU A 98 -1.53 -20.23 -18.97
C GLU A 98 -1.81 -19.90 -17.50
N LEU A 99 -1.08 -18.96 -16.91
CA LEU A 99 -1.32 -18.48 -15.54
C LEU A 99 -2.71 -17.86 -15.41
N ALA A 100 -3.11 -17.03 -16.38
CA ALA A 100 -4.45 -16.44 -16.41
C ALA A 100 -5.56 -17.49 -16.53
N LYS A 101 -5.31 -18.66 -17.16
CA LYS A 101 -6.26 -19.77 -17.11
C LYS A 101 -6.34 -20.33 -15.69
N VAL A 102 -5.22 -20.65 -15.06
CA VAL A 102 -5.18 -21.19 -13.68
C VAL A 102 -5.92 -20.27 -12.70
N GLU A 103 -5.72 -18.96 -12.80
CA GLU A 103 -6.40 -17.98 -11.95
C GLU A 103 -7.91 -17.94 -12.16
N LYS A 104 -8.38 -18.09 -13.41
CA LYS A 104 -9.82 -18.14 -13.74
C LYS A 104 -10.50 -19.38 -13.20
N GLU A 105 -9.75 -20.45 -12.96
CA GLU A 105 -10.28 -21.69 -12.42
C GLU A 105 -10.53 -21.65 -10.90
N LYS A 106 -10.28 -20.51 -10.23
CA LYS A 106 -10.47 -20.34 -8.78
C LYS A 106 -11.95 -20.48 -8.37
N SER A 107 -12.24 -21.55 -7.65
CA SER A 107 -13.52 -21.84 -6.98
C SER A 107 -13.26 -22.35 -5.56
N PRO A 108 -14.28 -22.52 -4.70
CA PRO A 108 -14.08 -23.06 -3.35
C PRO A 108 -13.33 -24.41 -3.32
N GLU A 109 -13.52 -25.25 -4.34
CA GLU A 109 -12.93 -26.58 -4.45
C GLU A 109 -11.50 -26.57 -4.98
N THR A 110 -11.16 -25.58 -5.82
CA THR A 110 -9.84 -25.46 -6.47
C THR A 110 -8.96 -24.39 -5.83
N GLN A 111 -9.49 -23.63 -4.87
CA GLN A 111 -8.80 -22.48 -4.27
C GLN A 111 -7.41 -22.84 -3.73
N MET A 112 -7.28 -23.99 -3.05
CA MET A 112 -6.01 -24.41 -2.46
C MET A 112 -4.96 -24.69 -3.53
N ILE A 113 -5.29 -25.49 -4.55
CA ILE A 113 -4.34 -25.82 -5.63
C ILE A 113 -3.97 -24.59 -6.47
N VAL A 114 -4.93 -23.69 -6.73
CA VAL A 114 -4.65 -22.42 -7.41
C VAL A 114 -3.69 -21.56 -6.58
N GLN A 115 -3.94 -21.42 -5.28
CA GLN A 115 -3.09 -20.61 -4.42
C GLN A 115 -1.66 -21.16 -4.31
N ASP A 116 -1.52 -22.48 -4.18
CA ASP A 116 -0.22 -23.15 -4.16
C ASP A 116 0.52 -22.98 -5.49
N ALA A 117 -0.20 -23.04 -6.62
CA ALA A 117 0.37 -22.79 -7.94
C ALA A 117 0.94 -21.38 -8.07
N LEU A 118 0.22 -20.36 -7.60
CA LEU A 118 0.70 -18.97 -7.59
C LEU A 118 1.98 -18.81 -6.76
N VAL A 119 2.04 -19.45 -5.58
CA VAL A 119 3.24 -19.42 -4.73
C VAL A 119 4.42 -20.11 -5.42
N GLN A 120 4.19 -21.26 -6.07
CA GLN A 120 5.24 -21.99 -6.78
C GLN A 120 5.73 -21.24 -8.01
N MET A 121 4.84 -20.59 -8.75
CA MET A 121 5.19 -19.74 -9.89
C MET A 121 6.09 -18.58 -9.48
N LYS A 122 5.82 -17.94 -8.33
CA LYS A 122 6.67 -16.88 -7.79
C LYS A 122 8.09 -17.38 -7.48
N LYS A 123 8.26 -18.61 -7.00
CA LYS A 123 9.59 -19.18 -6.77
C LYS A 123 10.33 -19.42 -8.08
N LEU A 124 9.65 -19.99 -9.07
CA LEU A 124 10.24 -20.22 -10.40
C LEU A 124 10.63 -18.90 -11.08
N GLU A 125 9.84 -17.84 -10.87
CA GLU A 125 10.14 -16.46 -11.28
C GLU A 125 11.45 -15.96 -10.69
N GLN A 126 11.54 -15.99 -9.36
CA GLN A 126 12.76 -15.58 -8.64
C GLN A 126 14.01 -16.35 -9.07
N ASP A 127 13.87 -17.64 -9.41
CA ASP A 127 15.01 -18.42 -9.89
C ASP A 127 15.49 -17.98 -11.27
N TYR A 128 14.61 -17.52 -12.15
CA TYR A 128 15.02 -16.95 -13.43
C TYR A 128 15.60 -15.55 -13.30
N ASP A 129 15.10 -14.75 -12.37
CA ASP A 129 15.68 -13.42 -12.09
C ASP A 129 17.14 -13.57 -11.66
N LYS A 130 17.45 -14.58 -10.83
CA LYS A 130 18.83 -14.93 -10.48
C LYS A 130 19.66 -15.33 -11.70
N LEU A 131 19.10 -16.14 -12.60
CA LEU A 131 19.80 -16.53 -13.84
C LEU A 131 20.03 -15.32 -14.75
N THR A 132 19.09 -14.38 -14.78
CA THR A 132 19.20 -13.12 -15.54
C THR A 132 20.27 -12.21 -14.95
N GLN A 133 20.34 -12.11 -13.62
CA GLN A 133 21.43 -11.40 -12.94
C GLN A 133 22.78 -12.04 -13.23
N GLU A 134 22.88 -13.37 -13.14
CA GLU A 134 24.11 -14.10 -13.48
C GLU A 134 24.52 -13.87 -14.94
N LEU A 135 23.54 -13.75 -15.85
CA LEU A 135 23.79 -13.46 -17.26
C LEU A 135 24.39 -12.08 -17.47
N ILE A 136 23.90 -11.09 -16.72
CA ILE A 136 24.40 -9.70 -16.75
C ILE A 136 25.81 -9.61 -16.14
N GLU A 137 26.06 -10.34 -15.05
CA GLU A 137 27.33 -10.29 -14.32
C GLU A 137 28.45 -11.08 -14.98
N LYS A 138 28.16 -12.32 -15.41
CA LYS A 138 29.15 -13.28 -15.91
C LYS A 138 29.15 -13.41 -17.43
N GLY A 139 28.14 -12.87 -18.10
CA GLY A 139 27.96 -12.97 -19.54
C GLY A 139 27.32 -14.28 -19.99
N GLU A 140 27.11 -14.38 -21.30
CA GLU A 140 26.44 -15.51 -21.94
C GLU A 140 27.26 -16.79 -21.92
N SER A 141 26.67 -17.87 -21.40
CA SER A 141 27.19 -19.23 -21.55
C SER A 141 26.08 -20.19 -21.96
N LYS A 142 26.44 -21.23 -22.73
CA LYS A 142 25.48 -22.24 -23.19
C LYS A 142 24.74 -22.91 -22.02
N GLN A 143 25.43 -23.12 -20.90
CA GLN A 143 24.86 -23.70 -19.69
C GLN A 143 23.84 -22.76 -19.04
N LEU A 144 24.16 -21.47 -18.96
CA LEU A 144 23.26 -20.47 -18.39
C LEU A 144 22.00 -20.27 -19.26
N ILE A 145 22.18 -20.15 -20.58
CA ILE A 145 21.05 -20.06 -21.51
C ILE A 145 20.17 -21.32 -21.43
N HIS A 146 20.78 -22.50 -21.32
CA HIS A 146 20.03 -23.74 -21.11
C HIS A 146 19.22 -23.69 -19.81
N ALA A 147 19.82 -23.29 -18.69
CA ALA A 147 19.13 -23.17 -17.41
C ALA A 147 17.95 -22.19 -17.47
N MET A 148 18.12 -21.05 -18.15
CA MET A 148 17.06 -20.06 -18.36
C MET A 148 15.89 -20.64 -19.17
N ILE A 149 16.19 -21.31 -20.29
CA ILE A 149 15.17 -21.96 -21.13
C ILE A 149 14.45 -23.06 -20.33
N THR A 150 15.20 -23.88 -19.60
CA THR A 150 14.63 -24.95 -18.76
C THR A 150 13.70 -24.38 -17.70
N ASN A 151 14.06 -23.29 -17.03
CA ASN A 151 13.18 -22.65 -16.05
C ASN A 151 11.84 -22.20 -16.70
N LEU A 152 11.89 -21.55 -17.87
CA LEU A 152 10.69 -21.15 -18.61
C LEU A 152 9.83 -22.37 -19.01
N GLN A 153 10.44 -23.43 -19.52
CA GLN A 153 9.74 -24.68 -19.87
C GLN A 153 9.12 -25.35 -18.64
N THR A 154 9.82 -25.36 -17.51
CA THR A 154 9.32 -25.91 -16.24
C THR A 154 8.08 -25.16 -15.77
N ARG A 155 8.03 -23.83 -15.88
CA ARG A 155 6.84 -23.05 -15.53
C ARG A 155 5.63 -23.45 -16.36
N ILE A 156 5.82 -23.58 -17.68
CA ILE A 156 4.74 -23.93 -18.61
C ILE A 156 4.21 -25.32 -18.28
N SER A 157 5.09 -26.32 -18.18
CA SER A 157 4.71 -27.70 -17.83
C SER A 157 4.03 -27.77 -16.46
N PHE A 158 4.49 -26.99 -15.48
CA PHE A 158 3.86 -26.92 -14.17
C PHE A 158 2.43 -26.36 -14.24
N LEU A 159 2.20 -25.29 -15.00
CA LEU A 159 0.86 -24.71 -15.17
C LEU A 159 -0.08 -25.67 -15.89
N GLU A 160 0.39 -26.38 -16.91
CA GLU A 160 -0.38 -27.43 -17.60
C GLU A 160 -0.79 -28.56 -16.64
N ASP A 161 0.14 -29.01 -15.78
CA ASP A 161 -0.15 -30.02 -14.76
C ASP A 161 -1.18 -29.53 -13.73
N VAL A 162 -1.10 -28.26 -13.33
CA VAL A 162 -2.08 -27.64 -12.41
C VAL A 162 -3.47 -27.60 -13.04
N LEU A 163 -3.57 -27.15 -14.30
CA LEU A 163 -4.85 -27.14 -15.02
C LEU A 163 -5.45 -28.54 -15.14
N THR A 164 -4.62 -29.54 -15.47
CA THR A 164 -5.05 -30.95 -15.53
C THR A 164 -5.61 -31.44 -14.19
N ARG A 165 -4.93 -31.11 -13.09
CA ARG A 165 -5.39 -31.47 -11.73
C ARG A 165 -6.70 -30.78 -11.38
N ILE A 166 -6.86 -29.51 -11.73
CA ILE A 166 -8.11 -28.77 -11.52
C ILE A 166 -9.26 -29.42 -12.30
N GLU A 167 -9.05 -29.77 -13.56
CA GLU A 167 -10.06 -30.47 -14.37
C GLU A 167 -10.48 -31.80 -13.72
N ASN A 168 -9.53 -32.57 -13.22
CA ASN A 168 -9.81 -33.83 -12.52
C ASN A 168 -10.62 -33.61 -11.23
N ILE A 169 -10.31 -32.57 -10.45
CA ILE A 169 -11.08 -32.22 -9.24
C ILE A 169 -12.53 -31.90 -9.60
N LYS A 170 -12.75 -31.17 -10.70
CA LYS A 170 -14.10 -30.80 -11.17
C LYS A 170 -14.91 -32.03 -11.60
N LYS A 171 -14.31 -32.93 -12.41
CA LYS A 171 -14.96 -34.18 -12.85
C LYS A 171 -15.41 -35.04 -11.69
N ILE A 172 -14.54 -35.22 -10.69
CA ILE A 172 -14.87 -35.99 -9.49
C ILE A 172 -16.13 -35.42 -8.80
N LYS A 173 -16.24 -34.09 -8.68
CA LYS A 173 -17.41 -33.45 -8.07
C LYS A 173 -18.69 -33.68 -8.88
N GLU A 174 -18.62 -33.58 -10.21
CA GLU A 174 -19.75 -33.83 -11.10
C GLU A 174 -20.27 -35.27 -10.94
N ASP A 175 -19.37 -36.26 -10.96
CA ASP A 175 -19.72 -37.68 -10.77
C ASP A 175 -20.40 -37.93 -9.40
N TYR A 176 -19.94 -37.27 -8.32
CA TYR A 176 -20.58 -37.40 -7.00
C TYR A 176 -21.99 -36.80 -6.96
N HIS A 177 -22.24 -35.69 -7.66
CA HIS A 177 -23.58 -35.08 -7.70
C HIS A 177 -24.57 -35.90 -8.53
N GLU A 178 -24.14 -36.54 -9.63
CA GLU A 178 -25.02 -37.42 -10.42
C GLU A 178 -25.45 -38.66 -9.62
N ASN A 179 -24.53 -39.33 -8.95
CA ASN A 179 -24.83 -40.54 -8.17
C ASN A 179 -25.63 -40.31 -6.88
N ALA A 180 -25.60 -39.09 -6.32
CA ALA A 180 -26.36 -38.75 -5.12
C ALA A 180 -27.83 -38.37 -5.40
N THR A 181 -28.19 -38.16 -6.68
CA THR A 181 -29.54 -37.74 -7.10
C THR A 181 -30.34 -38.88 -7.74
N THR A 182 -29.72 -40.05 -7.92
CA THR A 182 -30.34 -41.32 -8.36
C THR A 182 -30.55 -42.28 -7.20
#